data_AF-A0A7J4I5K8-F1
#
_entry.id   AF-A0A7J4I5K8-F1
#
_cell.length_a   1.000
_cell.length_b   1.000
_cell.length_c   1.000
_cell.angle_alpha   90.00
_cell.angle_beta   90.00
_cell.angle_gamma   90.00
#
_symmetry.space_group_name_H-M   'P 1'
#
loop_
_entity.id
_entity.type
_entity.pdbx_description
1 polymer ?
#
loop_
_entity_poly.entity_id
_entity_poly.type
_entity_poly.pdbx_seq_one_letter_code
_entity_poly.pdbx_strand_id
1 'polypeptide(L)' 'MMFLLECPRCHKRMKYAPVGGVSDLSGKKKACVYCNLSFGVQKAVVRPV' A
#
# COMPACT_ATOMS: atom_id res chain seq x y z
N MET A 1 -3.26 -12.01 -6.16
CA MET A 1 -3.58 -11.68 -4.76
C MET A 1 -3.69 -10.15 -4.65
N MET A 2 -4.79 -9.65 -4.09
CA MET A 2 -4.98 -8.22 -3.87
C MET A 2 -4.60 -7.86 -2.43
N PHE A 3 -4.03 -6.68 -2.26
CA PHE A 3 -3.64 -6.14 -0.97
C PHE A 3 -4.32 -4.81 -0.74
N LEU A 4 -4.75 -4.57 0.49
CA LEU A 4 -5.20 -3.26 0.93
C LEU A 4 -4.04 -2.54 1.62
N LEU A 5 -3.77 -1.34 1.14
CA LEU A 5 -2.79 -0.43 1.70
C LEU A 5 -3.51 0.79 2.27
N GLU A 6 -3.31 1.07 3.54
CA GLU A 6 -3.91 2.24 4.20
C GLU A 6 -2.93 3.43 4.19
N CYS A 7 -3.42 4.60 3.77
CA CYS A 7 -2.60 5.81 3.79
C CYS A 7 -2.47 6.38 5.21
N PRO A 8 -1.26 6.67 5.72
CA PRO A 8 -1.07 7.18 7.09
C PRO A 8 -1.58 8.60 7.31
N ARG A 9 -1.88 9.37 6.25
CA ARG A 9 -2.36 10.76 6.36
C ARG A 9 -3.86 10.91 6.23
N CYS A 10 -4.49 10.16 5.33
CA CYS A 10 -5.93 10.27 5.07
C CYS A 10 -6.72 9.03 5.49
N HIS A 11 -6.03 7.99 5.99
CA HIS A 11 -6.61 6.71 6.43
C HIS A 11 -7.48 6.00 5.39
N LYS A 12 -7.40 6.43 4.12
CA LYS A 12 -8.09 5.76 3.02
C LYS A 12 -7.32 4.51 2.59
N ARG A 13 -8.07 3.47 2.28
CA ARG A 13 -7.56 2.18 1.82
C ARG A 13 -7.51 2.15 0.31
N MET A 14 -6.41 1.63 -0.22
CA MET A 14 -6.14 1.52 -1.65
C MET A 14 -5.88 0.06 -1.99
N LYS A 15 -6.49 -0.40 -3.09
CA LYS A 15 -6.28 -1.76 -3.59
C LYS A 15 -5.02 -1.80 -4.45
N TYR A 16 -4.11 -2.69 -4.14
CA TYR A 16 -2.91 -2.95 -4.91
C TYR A 16 -2.83 -4.43 -5.30
N ALA A 17 -2.56 -4.69 -6.57
CA ALA A 17 -2.33 -6.03 -7.10
C ALA A 17 -0.87 -6.13 -7.59
N PRO A 18 0.09 -6.43 -6.71
CA PRO A 18 1.47 -6.67 -7.12
C PRO A 18 1.58 -8.00 -7.85
N VAL A 19 2.50 -8.04 -8.81
CA VAL A 19 2.81 -9.27 -9.56
C VAL A 19 3.59 -10.26 -8.67
N GLY A 20 4.43 -9.77 -7.76
CA GLY A 20 5.30 -10.57 -6.87
C GLY A 20 4.84 -10.71 -5.41
N GLY A 21 3.57 -10.39 -5.09
CA GLY A 21 3.04 -10.50 -3.72
C GLY A 21 3.46 -9.37 -2.76
N VAL A 22 3.33 -9.61 -1.44
CA VAL A 22 3.60 -8.60 -0.38
C VAL A 22 5.03 -8.07 -0.44
N SER A 23 5.98 -8.92 -0.83
CA SER A 23 7.39 -8.57 -0.94
C SER A 23 7.67 -7.52 -2.02
N ASP A 24 6.85 -7.47 -3.08
CA ASP A 24 6.98 -6.43 -4.11
C ASP A 24 6.41 -5.08 -3.66
N LEU A 25 5.44 -5.09 -2.73
CA LEU A 25 4.95 -3.86 -2.10
C LEU A 25 5.87 -3.38 -0.99
N SER A 26 6.32 -4.26 -0.11
CA SER A 26 7.08 -3.89 1.07
C SER A 26 8.45 -3.32 0.70
N GLY A 27 8.75 -2.13 1.20
CA GLY A 27 9.99 -1.40 0.90
C GLY A 27 9.88 -0.45 -0.31
N LYS A 28 8.79 -0.51 -1.10
CA LYS A 28 8.53 0.48 -2.16
C LYS A 28 7.82 1.72 -1.61
N LYS A 29 8.10 2.87 -2.20
CA LYS A 29 7.30 4.09 -1.99
C LYS A 29 6.06 4.02 -2.87
N LYS A 30 4.89 4.27 -2.28
CA LYS A 30 3.63 4.43 -3.01
C LYS A 30 3.01 5.79 -2.70
N ALA A 31 2.45 6.40 -3.74
CA ALA A 31 1.68 7.62 -3.63
C ALA A 31 0.22 7.28 -3.35
N CYS A 32 -0.38 7.97 -2.39
CA CYS A 32 -1.80 7.87 -2.12
C CYS A 32 -2.60 8.54 -3.24
N VAL A 33 -3.54 7.83 -3.86
CA VAL A 33 -4.40 8.38 -4.93
C VAL A 33 -5.32 9.52 -4.47
N TYR A 34 -5.55 9.65 -3.16
CA TYR A 34 -6.47 10.65 -2.59
C TYR A 34 -5.78 11.92 -2.11
N CYS A 35 -4.63 11.80 -1.44
CA CYS A 35 -3.93 12.94 -0.85
C CYS A 35 -2.54 13.20 -1.46
N ASN A 36 -2.17 12.45 -2.50
CA ASN A 36 -0.88 12.50 -3.19
C ASN A 36 0.35 12.33 -2.28
N LEU A 37 0.15 11.86 -1.06
CA LEU A 37 1.24 11.61 -0.13
C LEU A 37 2.03 10.40 -0.60
N SER A 38 3.34 10.56 -0.79
CA SER A 38 4.26 9.46 -0.99
C SER A 38 4.72 8.91 0.35
N PHE A 39 4.45 7.63 0.61
CA PHE A 39 4.85 6.95 1.84
C PHE A 39 5.48 5.58 1.54
N GLY A 40 6.38 5.15 2.41
CA GLY A 40 6.98 3.82 2.33
C GLY A 40 5.97 2.75 2.75
N VAL A 41 5.77 1.74 1.92
CA VAL A 41 4.94 0.59 2.26
C VAL A 41 5.73 -0.34 3.16
N GLN A 42 5.30 -0.48 4.41
CA GLN A 42 5.86 -1.46 5.34
C GLN A 42 4.98 -2.71 5.36
N LYS A 43 5.57 -3.89 5.60
CA LYS A 43 4.83 -5.17 5.77
C LYS A 43 3.65 -5.05 6.75
N ALA A 44 3.77 -4.21 7.78
CA ALA A 44 2.74 -4.00 8.80
C ALA A 44 1.43 -3.38 8.28
N VAL A 45 1.45 -2.70 7.12
CA VAL A 45 0.28 -2.00 6.55
C VAL A 45 -0.39 -2.79 5.42
N VAL A 46 0.11 -3.98 5.11
CA VAL A 46 -0.39 -4.83 4.03
C VAL A 46 -1.30 -5.90 4.62
N ARG A 47 -2.60 -5.79 4.36
CA ARG A 47 -3.57 -6.84 4.69
C ARG A 47 -3.94 -7.62 3.43
N PRO A 48 -3.82 -8.96 3.42
CA PRO A 48 -4.38 -9.77 2.34
C PRO A 48 -5.90 -9.61 2.33
N VAL A 49 -6.48 -9.50 1.12
CA VAL A 49 -7.93 -9.55 0.88
C VAL A 49 -8.32 -10.94 0.43
#